data_AF-A0A957MWM3-F1
#
_entry.id   AF-A0A957MWM3-F1
#
_cell.length_a   1.000
_cell.length_b   1.000
_cell.length_c   1.000
_cell.angle_alpha   90.00
_cell.angle_beta   90.00
_cell.angle_gamma   90.00
#
_symmetry.space_group_name_H-M   'P 1'
#
loop_
_entity.id
_entity.type
_entity.pdbx_description
1 polymer ?
#
loop_
_entity_poly.entity_id
_entity_poly.type
_entity_poly.pdbx_seq_one_letter_code
_entity_poly.pdbx_strand_id
1 'polypeptide(L)' 'HRRMSYLLDVVSKSLSLRSAAIGRLPHIDALIAATAALLDAVLVHRDPHFGSIPMHLLKQKVLPDK' A
#
# COMPACT_ATOMS: atom_id res chain seq x y z
N HIS A 1 -9.13 19.08 15.25
CA HIS A 1 -7.65 19.06 15.19
C HIS A 1 -7.03 17.74 14.69
N ARG A 2 -7.77 16.63 14.46
CA ARG A 2 -7.21 15.34 13.99
C ARG A 2 -7.14 15.13 12.47
N ARG A 3 -7.72 16.00 11.62
CA ARG A 3 -7.81 15.72 10.17
C ARG A 3 -6.50 15.92 9.39
N MET A 4 -5.57 16.74 9.87
CA MET A 4 -4.31 17.02 9.16
C MET A 4 -3.24 15.93 9.35
N SER A 5 -3.33 15.10 10.39
CA SER A 5 -2.34 14.03 10.64
C SER A 5 -2.47 12.89 9.63
N TYR A 6 -3.71 12.45 9.33
CA TYR A 6 -3.94 11.28 8.48
C TYR A 6 -3.37 11.40 7.06
N LEU A 7 -3.38 12.61 6.48
CA LEU A 7 -2.83 12.80 5.13
C LEU A 7 -1.31 12.62 5.12
N LEU A 8 -0.62 13.22 6.09
CA LEU A 8 0.83 13.09 6.22
C LEU A 8 1.24 11.65 6.55
N ASP A 9 0.45 10.95 7.36
CA ASP A 9 0.66 9.54 7.67
C ASP A 9 0.58 8.67 6.41
N VAL A 10 -0.45 8.89 5.57
CA VAL A 10 -0.63 8.18 4.31
C VAL A 10 0.53 8.49 3.35
N VAL A 11 0.92 9.76 3.21
CA VAL A 11 2.05 10.15 2.34
C VAL A 11 3.34 9.50 2.82
N SER A 12 3.68 9.62 4.11
CA SER A 12 4.88 9.02 4.69
C SER A 12 4.91 7.51 4.51
N LYS A 13 3.79 6.84 4.82
CA LYS A 13 3.68 5.39 4.64
C LYS A 13 3.78 4.98 3.17
N SER A 14 3.24 5.77 2.24
CA SER A 14 3.34 5.49 0.80
C SER A 14 4.78 5.53 0.29
N LEU A 15 5.56 6.50 0.76
CA LEU A 15 6.98 6.59 0.44
C LEU A 15 7.75 5.41 1.01
N SER A 16 7.49 5.04 2.27
CA SER A 16 8.10 3.87 2.91
C SER A 16 7.80 2.57 2.16
N LEU A 17 6.55 2.32 1.79
CA LEU A 17 6.15 1.11 1.05
C LEU A 17 6.77 1.08 -0.36
N ARG A 18 6.81 2.22 -1.04
CA ARG A 18 7.44 2.34 -2.35
C ARG A 18 8.95 2.08 -2.30
N SER A 19 9.64 2.55 -1.26
CA SER A 19 11.06 2.29 -1.04
C SER A 19 11.36 0.82 -0.68
N ALA A 20 10.42 0.14 -0.02
CA ALA A 20 10.57 -1.26 0.36
C ALA A 20 10.17 -2.26 -0.75
N ALA A 21 9.50 -1.79 -1.80
CA ALA A 21 9.03 -2.63 -2.90
C ALA A 21 10.21 -3.21 -3.71
N ILE A 22 10.13 -4.50 -4.04
CA ILE A 22 11.09 -5.18 -4.93
C ILE A 22 10.70 -4.86 -6.38
N GLY A 23 10.81 -3.58 -6.76
CA GLY A 23 10.43 -3.09 -8.08
C GLY A 23 9.73 -1.73 -8.04
N ARG A 24 9.34 -1.25 -9.23
CA ARG A 24 8.64 0.04 -9.34
C ARG A 24 7.19 -0.11 -8.88
N LEU A 25 6.86 0.45 -7.73
CA LEU A 25 5.48 0.69 -7.30
C LEU A 25 5.01 2.08 -7.80
N PRO A 26 3.95 2.18 -8.63
CA PRO A 26 3.35 3.45 -9.02
C PRO A 26 2.92 4.30 -7.82
N HIS A 27 2.93 5.63 -7.95
CA HIS A 27 2.66 6.52 -6.82
C HIS A 27 1.24 6.37 -6.26
N ILE A 28 0.24 6.22 -7.13
CA ILE A 28 -1.14 6.02 -6.71
C ILE A 28 -1.30 4.68 -5.99
N ASP A 29 -0.69 3.61 -6.50
CA ASP A 29 -0.70 2.30 -5.84
C ASP A 29 -0.04 2.37 -4.47
N ALA A 30 1.05 3.11 -4.33
CA ALA A 30 1.69 3.33 -3.02
C ALA A 30 0.75 4.03 -2.02
N LEU A 31 -0.07 4.99 -2.46
CA LEU A 31 -1.05 5.66 -1.61
C LEU A 31 -2.22 4.73 -1.21
N ILE A 32 -2.68 3.88 -2.13
CA ILE A 32 -3.69 2.85 -1.86
C ILE A 32 -3.16 1.85 -0.83
N ALA A 33 -1.95 1.32 -1.05
CA ALA A 33 -1.28 0.40 -0.15
C ALA A 33 -1.04 1.03 1.24
N ALA A 34 -0.62 2.29 1.30
CA ALA A 34 -0.43 3.01 2.54
C ALA A 34 -1.73 3.15 3.34
N THR A 35 -2.83 3.48 2.66
CA THR A 35 -4.15 3.57 3.27
C THR A 35 -4.57 2.23 3.87
N ALA A 36 -4.42 1.13 3.11
CA ALA A 36 -4.73 -0.20 3.61
C ALA A 36 -3.86 -0.58 4.83
N ALA A 37 -2.56 -0.33 4.76
CA ALA A 37 -1.62 -0.65 5.84
C ALA A 37 -1.91 0.15 7.14
N LEU A 38 -2.24 1.44 7.04
CA LEU A 38 -2.56 2.27 8.21
C LEU A 38 -3.90 1.89 8.87
N LEU A 39 -4.82 1.34 8.09
CA LEU A 39 -6.10 0.82 8.58
C LEU A 39 -6.03 -0.65 9.03
N ASP A 40 -4.85 -1.27 8.97
CA ASP A 40 -4.63 -2.71 9.18
C ASP A 40 -5.55 -3.61 8.31
N ALA A 41 -5.90 -3.13 7.12
CA ALA A 41 -6.81 -3.79 6.19
C ALA A 41 -6.07 -4.74 5.24
N VAL A 42 -6.80 -5.73 4.70
CA VAL A 42 -6.32 -6.59 3.63
C VAL A 42 -6.60 -5.92 2.28
N LEU A 43 -5.56 -5.63 1.51
CA LEU A 43 -5.70 -5.12 0.15
C LEU A 43 -6.06 -6.27 -0.80
N VAL A 44 -7.29 -6.27 -1.32
CA VAL A 44 -7.75 -7.26 -2.31
C VAL A 44 -7.55 -6.68 -3.71
N HIS A 45 -6.77 -7.34 -4.57
CA HIS A 45 -6.42 -6.80 -5.89
C HIS A 45 -6.16 -7.89 -6.94
N ARG A 46 -6.05 -7.48 -8.20
CA ARG A 46 -5.46 -8.27 -9.31
C ARG A 46 -4.18 -7.63 -9.87
N ASP A 47 -3.84 -6.44 -9.40
CA ASP A 47 -2.71 -5.68 -9.94
C ASP A 47 -1.38 -6.30 -9.47
N PRO A 48 -0.48 -6.70 -10.38
CA PRO A 48 0.79 -7.32 -10.01
C PRO A 48 1.75 -6.38 -9.28
N HIS A 49 1.60 -5.06 -9.39
CA HIS A 49 2.51 -4.11 -8.74
C HIS A 49 2.51 -4.25 -7.21
N PHE A 50 1.36 -4.53 -6.59
CA PHE A 50 1.28 -4.73 -5.14
C PHE A 50 2.06 -5.96 -4.66
N GLY A 51 2.21 -6.98 -5.50
CA GLY A 51 3.01 -8.17 -5.20
C GLY A 51 4.49 -7.86 -4.94
N SER A 52 4.98 -6.69 -5.36
CA SER A 52 6.35 -6.24 -5.06
C SER A 52 6.52 -5.76 -3.61
N ILE A 53 5.43 -5.51 -2.87
CA ILE A 53 5.46 -5.03 -1.49
C ILE A 53 5.62 -6.23 -0.54
N PRO A 54 6.60 -6.22 0.38
CA PRO A 54 6.78 -7.30 1.36
C PRO A 54 5.53 -7.55 2.23
N MET A 55 5.18 -8.82 2.44
CA MET A 55 3.92 -9.17 3.10
C MET A 55 3.80 -8.77 4.57
N HIS A 56 4.92 -8.55 5.24
CA HIS A 56 4.94 -8.05 6.62
C HIS A 56 4.63 -6.53 6.69
N LEU A 57 4.64 -5.82 5.56
CA LEU A 57 4.37 -4.37 5.48
C LEU A 57 2.95 -4.03 5.02
N LEU A 58 2.31 -4.95 4.28
CA LEU A 58 0.97 -4.81 3.74
C LEU A 58 0.31 -6.19 3.68
N LYS A 59 -0.84 -6.38 4.34
CA LYS A 59 -1.67 -7.58 4.15
C LYS A 59 -2.34 -7.49 2.78
N GLN A 60 -2.20 -8.52 1.94
CA GLN A 60 -2.81 -8.53 0.60
C GLN A 60 -3.43 -9.87 0.24
N LYS A 61 -4.43 -9.83 -0.64
CA LYS A 61 -5.08 -11.01 -1.23
C LYS A 61 -5.20 -10.79 -2.74
N VAL A 62 -4.44 -11.59 -3.50
CA VAL A 62 -4.54 -11.61 -4.96
C VAL A 62 -5.80 -12.39 -5.34
N LEU A 63 -6.64 -11.80 -6.18
CA LEU A 63 -7.79 -12.49 -6.77
C LEU A 63 -7.35 -13.33 -7.98
N PRO A 64 -8.00 -14.47 -8.24
CA PRO A 64 -7.74 -15.24 -9.44
C PRO A 64 -8.03 -14.42 -10.71
N ASP A 65 -7.40 -14.85 -11.80
CA ASP A 65 -7.73 -14.40 -13.15
C ASP A 65 -9.22 -14.62 -13.46
N LYS A 66 -9.74 -13.86 -14.41
CA LYS A 66 -11.15 -13.91 -14.79
C LYS A 66 -11.52 -15.18 -15.53
#